data_AF-A0A352RBU8-F1
#
_entry.id   AF-A0A352RBU8-F1
#
_cell.length_a   1.000
_cell.length_b   1.000
_cell.length_c   1.000
_cell.angle_alpha   90.00
_cell.angle_beta   90.00
_cell.angle_gamma   90.00
#
_symmetry.space_group_name_H-M   'P 1'
#
loop_
_entity.id
_entity.type
_entity.pdbx_description
1 polymer ?
#
loop_
_entity_poly.entity_id
_entity_poly.type
_entity_poly.pdbx_seq_one_letter_code
_entity_poly.pdbx_strand_id
1 'polypeptide(L)' 'MAYLKFIQYIYLIFAVFFLYDAFRKYQEGKELSDIGLSLIIAGVSIGMFFFRRHFHNKYQKK' A
#
# COMPACT_ATOMS: atom_id res chain seq x y z
N MET A 1 -11.99 -6.36 19.14
CA MET A 1 -12.51 -5.06 18.63
C MET A 1 -11.45 -3.97 18.41
N ALA A 2 -10.23 -4.03 18.98
CA ALA A 2 -9.16 -3.04 18.70
C ALA A 2 -8.08 -3.53 17.72
N TYR A 3 -7.72 -4.82 17.74
CA TYR A 3 -6.60 -5.36 16.96
C TYR A 3 -6.82 -5.38 15.43
N LEU A 4 -8.06 -5.60 14.98
CA LEU A 4 -8.39 -5.63 13.54
C LEU A 4 -8.18 -4.28 12.85
N LYS A 5 -8.35 -3.17 13.58
CA LYS A 5 -8.10 -1.81 13.07
C LYS A 5 -6.61 -1.51 12.98
N PHE A 6 -5.81 -2.04 13.91
CA PHE A 6 -4.36 -1.81 13.94
C PHE A 6 -3.66 -2.51 12.78
N ILE A 7 -4.06 -3.75 12.46
CA ILE A 7 -3.54 -4.47 11.29
C ILE A 7 -3.78 -3.70 10.00
N GLN A 8 -4.90 -2.96 9.91
CA GLN A 8 -5.26 -2.19 8.72
C GLN A 8 -4.37 -0.94 8.53
N TYR A 9 -3.89 -0.36 9.63
CA TYR A 9 -2.95 0.77 9.63
C TYR A 9 -1.54 0.36 9.17
N ILE A 10 -1.12 -0.88 9.46
CA ILE A 10 0.14 -1.43 8.98
C ILE A 10 0.19 -1.44 7.44
N TYR A 11 -0.90 -1.77 6.76
CA TYR A 11 -0.96 -1.71 5.28
C TYR A 11 -0.79 -0.28 4.75
N LEU A 12 -1.29 0.73 5.47
CA LEU A 12 -1.08 2.14 5.11
C LEU A 12 0.38 2.54 5.23
N ILE A 13 1.04 2.12 6.30
CA ILE A 13 2.47 2.38 6.53
C ILE A 13 3.30 1.74 5.41
N PHE A 14 3.04 0.48 5.06
CA PHE A 14 3.71 -0.18 3.94
C PHE A 14 3.42 0.48 2.60
N ALA A 15 2.19 0.91 2.34
CA ALA A 15 1.84 1.60 1.11
C ALA A 15 2.62 2.91 0.96
N VAL A 16 2.67 3.76 2.01
CA VAL A 16 3.41 5.02 1.99
C VAL A 16 4.92 4.77 1.85
N PHE A 17 5.45 3.76 2.55
CA PHE A 17 6.85 3.39 2.47
C PHE A 17 7.27 2.97 1.05
N PHE A 18 6.51 2.06 0.43
CA PHE A 18 6.79 1.62 -0.95
C PHE A 18 6.58 2.71 -1.99
N LEU A 19 5.62 3.61 -1.78
CA LEU A 19 5.39 4.74 -2.67
C LEU A 19 6.57 5.73 -2.61
N TYR A 20 7.09 6.00 -1.42
CA TYR A 20 8.28 6.83 -1.22
C TYR A 20 9.53 6.17 -1.81
N ASP A 21 9.72 4.86 -1.58
CA ASP A 21 10.82 4.09 -2.16
C ASP A 21 10.80 4.13 -3.69
N ALA A 22 9.63 3.89 -4.31
CA ALA A 22 9.43 3.98 -5.75
C ALA A 22 9.74 5.39 -6.29
N PHE A 23 9.27 6.44 -5.60
CA PHE A 23 9.50 7.82 -5.99
C PHE A 23 10.97 8.21 -5.90
N ARG A 24 11.68 7.70 -4.88
CA ARG A 24 13.10 7.94 -4.69
C ARG A 24 13.94 7.23 -5.76
N LYS A 25 13.63 5.97 -6.08
CA LYS A 25 14.28 5.22 -7.17
C LYS A 25 14.05 5.87 -8.54
N TYR A 26 12.87 6.46 -8.75
CA TYR A 26 12.55 7.23 -9.94
C TYR A 26 13.42 8.49 -10.07
N GLN A 27 13.62 9.23 -8.98
CA GLN A 27 14.48 10.42 -8.97
C GLN A 27 15.97 10.10 -9.06
N GLU A 28 16.42 8.96 -8.53
CA GLU A 28 17.82 8.49 -8.65
C GLU A 28 18.18 8.01 -10.07
N GLY A 29 17.22 7.96 -11.00
CA GLY A 29 17.47 7.54 -12.38
C GLY A 29 17.87 6.06 -12.50
N LYS A 30 17.48 5.22 -11.52
CA LYS A 30 17.72 3.78 -11.58
C LYS A 30 16.95 3.17 -12.74
N GLU A 31 17.41 2.01 -13.21
CA GLU A 31 16.80 1.34 -14.35
C GLU A 31 15.29 1.16 -14.18
N LEU A 32 14.55 1.32 -15.28
CA LEU A 32 13.10 1.11 -15.35
C LEU A 32 12.68 -0.25 -14.78
N SER A 33 13.56 -1.26 -14.84
CA SER A 33 13.39 -2.59 -14.24
C SER A 33 13.17 -2.52 -12.72
N ASP A 34 13.95 -1.68 -12.04
CA ASP A 34 13.95 -1.53 -10.57
C ASP A 34 12.81 -0.61 -10.11
N ILE A 35 12.52 0.42 -10.90
CA ILE A 35 11.37 1.32 -10.70
C ILE A 35 10.06 0.57 -10.93
N GLY A 36 9.96 -0.22 -12.00
CA GLY A 36 8.77 -0.97 -12.39
C GLY A 36 8.34 -1.96 -11.31
N LEU A 37 9.29 -2.64 -10.66
CA LEU A 37 8.99 -3.51 -9.52
C LEU A 37 8.41 -2.74 -8.33
N SER A 38 9.05 -1.64 -7.91
CA SER A 38 8.54 -0.82 -6.81
C SER A 38 7.17 -0.20 -7.15
N LEU A 39 6.92 0.18 -8.42
CA LEU A 39 5.64 0.73 -8.88
C LEU A 39 4.52 -0.32 -8.89
N ILE A 40 4.82 -1.55 -9.34
CA ILE A 40 3.86 -2.68 -9.32
C ILE A 40 3.52 -3.01 -7.87
N ILE A 41 4.50 -3.10 -6.98
CA ILE A 41 4.28 -3.39 -5.56
C ILE A 41 3.50 -2.26 -4.89
N ALA A 42 3.81 -1.00 -5.21
CA ALA A 42 3.05 0.16 -4.72
C ALA A 42 1.59 0.11 -5.23
N GLY A 43 1.38 -0.18 -6.52
CA GLY A 43 0.04 -0.34 -7.11
C GLY A 43 -0.76 -1.48 -6.49
N VAL A 44 -0.14 -2.64 -6.26
CA VAL A 44 -0.75 -3.78 -5.57
C VAL A 44 -1.07 -3.42 -4.12
N SER A 45 -0.17 -2.72 -3.42
CA SER A 45 -0.39 -2.28 -2.03
C SER A 45 -1.54 -1.28 -1.92
N ILE A 46 -1.63 -0.32 -2.84
CA ILE A 46 -2.77 0.61 -2.94
C ILE A 46 -4.06 -0.16 -3.25
N GLY A 47 -4.01 -1.11 -4.18
CA GLY A 47 -5.12 -1.98 -4.52
C GLY A 47 -5.64 -2.76 -3.31
N MET A 48 -4.74 -3.40 -2.56
CA MET A 48 -5.08 -4.11 -1.32
C MET A 48 -5.64 -3.18 -0.25
N PHE A 49 -5.11 -1.96 -0.13
CA PHE A 49 -5.65 -0.95 0.79
C PHE A 49 -7.08 -0.57 0.43
N PHE A 50 -7.37 -0.28 -0.84
CA PHE A 50 -8.71 0.04 -1.32
C PHE A 50 -9.68 -1.12 -1.14
N PHE A 51 -9.27 -2.34 -1.52
CA PHE A 51 -10.07 -3.55 -1.36
C PHE A 51 -10.42 -3.79 0.11
N ARG A 52 -9.44 -3.61 1.01
CA ARG A 52 -9.63 -3.81 2.44
C ARG A 52 -10.42 -2.68 3.11
N ARG A 53 -10.25 -1.42 2.67
CA ARG A 53 -11.06 -0.27 3.08
C ARG A 53 -12.53 -0.47 2.70
N HIS A 54 -12.78 -0.94 1.47
CA HIS A 54 -14.13 -1.23 0.98
C HIS A 54 -14.80 -2.38 1.76
N PHE A 55 -14.05 -3.44 2.10
CA PHE A 55 -14.58 -4.55 2.91
C PHE A 55 -14.81 -4.20 4.38
N HIS A 56 -14.01 -3.30 4.97
CA HIS A 56 -14.15 -2.91 6.37
C HIS A 56 -15.48 -2.19 6.66
N ASN A 57 -16.03 -1.47 5.67
CA ASN A 57 -17.35 -0.84 5.80
C ASN A 57 -18.50 -1.84 5.89
N LYS A 58 -18.32 -3.09 5.45
CA LYS A 58 -19.39 -4.11 5.47
C LYS A 58 -19.55 -4.80 6.84
N TYR A 59 -18.53 -4.75 7.69
CA TYR A 59 -18.56 -5.36 9.03
C TYR A 59 -19.06 -4.44 10.14
N GLN A 60 -19.35 -3.16 9.85
CA GLN A 60 -19.93 -2.22 10.83
C GLN A 60 -21.47 -2.29 10.91
N LYS A 61 -22.12 -3.22 10.17
CA LYS A 61 -23.54 -3.53 10.31
C LYS A 61 -23.73 -4.98 10.76
N LYS A 62 -23.42 -5.27 12.01
CA LYS A 62 -24.08 -6.31 12.81
C LYS A 62 -24.19 -5.82 14.24
#